data_AF-A0A6J1G6T4-F1
#
_entry.id   AF-A0A6J1G6T4-F1
#
_cell.length_a   1.000
_cell.length_b   1.000
_cell.length_c   1.000
_cell.angle_alpha   90.00
_cell.angle_beta   90.00
_cell.angle_gamma   90.00
#
_symmetry.space_group_name_H-M   'P 1'
#
loop_
_entity.id
_entity.type
_entity.pdbx_description
1 polymer ?
#
loop_
_entity_poly.entity_id
_entity_poly.type
_entity_poly.pdbx_seq_one_letter_code
_entity_poly.pdbx_strand_id
1 'polypeptide(L)'
;MVSRRKSRGGGVAAAGNETVDEGSAAEVTAPGYEQLRDQRVKENLKRMQKLGIVELSLKLKSTAAASKRLRKNSSEKEPPNGSPADEPPRRSSRLKTLTPISYMELRPKTKSGSSKSNEIHIKEGSQPEVYTEEDAKLLGDCESSWTVGVDGYDQDGKRMYDPINGESCHQCRQKTLGHHTHCSKCKSGQGQLCGDCLYTRYGENVMEVSMNPNWNCPVCRGICNCSLCRQLKGWMPTGAIYRKARNLGFKSVAHYLIQTRGAPLNQKGVGSVDSSQALANQPLERDDSLSSVREVSIFTRMA
;
A
#
# COMPACT_ATOMS: atom_id res chain seq x y z
N MET A 1 -23.89 26.51 -11.17
CA MET A 1 -23.74 26.05 -12.57
C MET A 1 -22.62 25.03 -12.63
N VAL A 2 -22.93 23.72 -12.66
CA VAL A 2 -22.08 22.69 -13.30
C VAL A 2 -23.02 21.58 -13.80
N SER A 3 -23.21 21.63 -15.13
CA SER A 3 -23.62 20.66 -16.14
C SER A 3 -24.12 19.26 -15.72
N ARG A 4 -25.41 18.99 -15.98
CA ARG A 4 -25.94 17.64 -16.22
C ARG A 4 -25.50 17.17 -17.61
N ARG A 5 -24.82 16.02 -17.68
CA ARG A 5 -24.47 15.35 -18.94
C ARG A 5 -25.73 14.80 -19.60
N LYS A 6 -25.91 15.18 -20.86
CA LYS A 6 -27.00 14.84 -21.78
C LYS A 6 -26.72 13.46 -22.38
N SER A 7 -27.51 12.43 -22.06
CA SER A 7 -27.48 11.17 -22.83
C SER A 7 -28.36 11.34 -24.06
N ARG A 8 -27.77 11.03 -25.21
CA ARG A 8 -28.36 11.11 -26.55
C ARG A 8 -29.46 10.07 -26.71
N GLY A 9 -30.54 10.49 -27.36
CA GLY A 9 -31.65 9.63 -27.76
C GLY A 9 -31.29 8.70 -28.93
N GLY A 10 -32.08 7.65 -29.04
CA GLY A 10 -32.25 6.80 -30.20
C GLY A 10 -33.62 6.12 -30.09
N GLY A 11 -34.39 6.11 -31.17
CA GLY A 11 -35.67 5.41 -31.23
C GLY A 11 -36.69 6.17 -32.08
N VAL A 12 -36.99 5.62 -33.25
CA VAL A 12 -37.74 6.19 -34.37
C VAL A 12 -39.18 5.63 -34.43
N ALA A 13 -40.06 6.41 -35.04
CA ALA A 13 -41.32 6.07 -35.73
C ALA A 13 -42.62 5.82 -34.96
N ALA A 14 -43.66 6.36 -35.59
CA ALA A 14 -45.07 6.44 -35.23
C ALA A 14 -45.89 5.34 -35.91
N ALA A 15 -47.09 5.04 -35.37
CA ALA A 15 -48.36 4.93 -36.13
C ALA A 15 -49.52 4.42 -35.25
N GLY A 16 -50.66 5.14 -35.32
CA GLY A 16 -52.08 4.70 -35.21
C GLY A 16 -52.57 4.04 -33.90
N ASN A 17 -53.85 4.01 -33.55
CA ASN A 17 -55.06 4.72 -33.95
C ASN A 17 -56.13 4.39 -32.89
N GLU A 18 -57.15 5.24 -32.78
CA GLU A 18 -58.54 4.93 -32.36
C GLU A 18 -58.94 4.72 -30.88
N THR A 19 -60.16 5.19 -30.65
CA THR A 19 -60.89 5.55 -29.44
C THR A 19 -62.06 4.61 -29.17
N VAL A 20 -62.34 4.29 -27.90
CA VAL A 20 -63.65 4.03 -27.21
C VAL A 20 -63.29 3.42 -25.83
N ASP A 21 -63.97 3.54 -24.69
CA ASP A 21 -65.19 4.18 -24.19
C ASP A 21 -65.16 4.03 -22.63
N GLU A 22 -66.05 4.72 -21.93
CA GLU A 22 -66.36 4.85 -20.49
C GLU A 22 -65.85 3.84 -19.43
N GLY A 23 -65.57 4.37 -18.22
CA GLY A 23 -65.90 3.66 -16.96
C GLY A 23 -64.88 3.71 -15.81
N SER A 24 -65.15 4.59 -14.83
CA SER A 24 -64.99 4.37 -13.38
C SER A 24 -63.70 3.72 -12.82
N ALA A 25 -62.82 4.53 -12.24
CA ALA A 25 -62.39 4.42 -10.84
C ALA A 25 -61.45 5.57 -10.49
N ALA A 26 -61.78 6.31 -9.43
CA ALA A 26 -60.86 7.25 -8.80
C ALA A 26 -59.71 6.47 -8.16
N GLU A 27 -58.66 6.17 -8.93
CA GLU A 27 -57.43 5.59 -8.43
C GLU A 27 -56.64 6.70 -7.73
N VAL A 28 -56.75 6.75 -6.40
CA VAL A 28 -55.87 7.55 -5.54
C VAL A 28 -54.45 6.97 -5.71
N THR A 29 -53.74 7.47 -6.71
CA THR A 29 -52.34 7.11 -6.95
C THR A 29 -51.55 7.68 -5.79
N ALA A 30 -51.15 6.81 -4.86
CA ALA A 30 -50.28 7.18 -3.75
C ALA A 30 -49.07 7.96 -4.30
N PRO A 31 -48.71 9.12 -3.72
CA PRO A 31 -47.61 9.92 -4.23
C PRO A 31 -46.36 9.05 -4.29
N GLY A 32 -45.78 8.96 -5.49
CA GLY A 32 -44.61 8.12 -5.74
C GLY A 32 -43.47 8.47 -4.78
N TYR A 33 -42.64 7.48 -4.45
CA TYR A 33 -41.53 7.61 -3.48
C TYR A 33 -40.71 8.89 -3.65
N GLU A 34 -40.43 9.31 -4.89
CA GLU A 34 -39.68 10.54 -5.19
C GLU A 34 -40.43 11.81 -4.77
N GLN A 35 -41.75 11.85 -4.86
CA GLN A 35 -42.56 13.00 -4.40
C GLN A 35 -42.53 13.13 -2.87
N LEU A 36 -42.64 12.01 -2.15
CA LEU A 36 -42.49 11.98 -0.68
C LEU A 36 -41.07 12.33 -0.24
N ARG A 37 -40.07 11.93 -1.03
CA ARG A 37 -38.66 12.30 -0.80
C ARG A 37 -38.45 13.80 -1.00
N ASP A 38 -38.96 14.38 -2.08
CA ASP A 38 -38.87 15.81 -2.37
C ASP A 38 -39.62 16.66 -1.33
N GLN A 39 -40.78 16.19 -0.87
CA GLN A 39 -41.54 16.86 0.17
C GLN A 39 -40.76 16.92 1.49
N ARG A 40 -40.14 15.81 1.89
CA ARG A 40 -39.26 15.78 3.08
C ARG A 40 -38.02 16.65 2.92
N VAL A 41 -37.41 16.69 1.72
CA VAL A 41 -36.27 17.58 1.44
C VAL A 41 -36.70 19.06 1.56
N LYS A 42 -37.86 19.43 1.02
CA LYS A 42 -38.40 20.79 1.12
C LYS A 42 -38.75 21.17 2.56
N GLU A 43 -39.35 20.25 3.32
CA GLU A 43 -39.67 20.47 4.73
C GLU A 43 -38.40 20.66 5.58
N ASN A 44 -37.39 19.81 5.37
CA ASN A 44 -36.10 19.94 6.04
C ASN A 44 -35.41 21.26 5.68
N LEU A 45 -35.47 21.70 4.42
CA LEU A 45 -34.92 23.00 4.00
C LEU A 45 -35.61 24.16 4.72
N LYS A 46 -36.94 24.16 4.79
CA LYS A 46 -37.73 25.17 5.53
C LYS A 46 -37.39 25.15 7.01
N ARG A 47 -37.20 23.98 7.60
CA ARG A 47 -36.77 23.82 8.99
C ARG A 47 -35.37 24.41 9.22
N MET A 48 -34.43 24.17 8.32
CA MET A 48 -33.07 24.74 8.39
C MET A 48 -33.09 26.27 8.28
N GLN A 49 -33.97 26.83 7.46
CA GLN A 49 -34.19 28.28 7.34
C GLN A 49 -34.83 28.85 8.61
N LYS A 50 -35.88 28.21 9.14
CA LYS A 50 -36.54 28.63 10.40
C LYS A 50 -35.61 28.63 11.59
N LEU A 51 -34.64 27.71 11.63
CA LEU A 51 -33.61 27.65 12.66
C LEU A 51 -32.47 28.67 12.44
N GLY A 52 -32.54 29.51 11.41
CA GLY A 52 -31.55 30.55 11.13
C GLY A 52 -30.16 30.02 10.76
N ILE A 53 -30.02 28.73 10.45
CA ILE A 53 -28.70 28.07 10.31
C ILE A 53 -27.92 28.66 9.13
N VAL A 54 -28.60 29.02 8.05
CA VAL A 54 -27.99 29.65 6.87
C VAL A 54 -27.50 31.06 7.20
N GLU A 55 -28.30 31.83 7.93
CA GLU A 55 -27.96 33.20 8.34
C GLU A 55 -26.78 33.21 9.33
N LEU A 56 -26.78 32.29 10.30
CA LEU A 56 -25.67 32.07 11.22
C LEU A 56 -24.40 31.68 10.47
N SER A 57 -24.48 30.80 9.47
CA SER A 57 -23.32 30.43 8.66
C SER A 57 -22.76 31.61 7.87
N LEU A 58 -23.61 32.50 7.35
CA LEU A 58 -23.18 33.69 6.63
C LEU A 58 -22.52 34.69 7.58
N LYS A 59 -23.08 34.87 8.78
CA LYS A 59 -22.54 35.74 9.84
C LYS A 59 -21.17 35.27 10.34
N LEU A 60 -20.95 33.95 10.43
CA LEU A 60 -19.65 33.38 10.78
C LEU A 60 -18.61 33.47 9.65
N LYS A 61 -19.05 33.39 8.39
CA LYS A 61 -18.17 33.55 7.23
C LYS A 61 -17.77 35.01 7.02
N SER A 62 -18.66 35.96 7.29
CA SER A 62 -18.35 37.40 7.21
C SER A 62 -17.41 37.85 8.33
N THR A 63 -17.54 37.32 9.55
CA THR A 63 -16.59 37.60 10.64
C THR A 63 -15.22 36.98 10.38
N ALA A 64 -15.14 35.76 9.84
CA ALA A 64 -13.89 35.13 9.46
C ALA A 64 -13.16 35.85 8.30
N ALA A 65 -13.91 36.50 7.39
CA ALA A 65 -13.35 37.29 6.31
C ALA A 65 -12.82 38.67 6.76
N ALA A 66 -13.41 39.26 7.80
CA ALA A 66 -13.00 40.54 8.37
C ALA A 66 -11.71 40.43 9.23
N SER A 67 -11.37 39.24 9.73
CA SER A 67 -10.16 39.00 10.54
C SER A 67 -8.87 38.82 9.71
N LYS A 68 -8.67 39.60 8.64
CA LYS A 68 -7.37 39.70 7.96
C LYS A 68 -6.58 40.90 8.48
N ARG A 69 -5.83 40.68 9.57
CA ARG A 69 -4.58 41.32 10.09
C ARG A 69 -4.65 41.33 11.64
N LEU A 70 -3.62 41.02 12.43
CA LEU A 70 -2.15 41.01 12.25
C LEU A 70 -1.54 39.67 12.73
N ARG A 71 -0.39 39.28 12.15
CA ARG A 71 0.55 38.37 12.82
C ARG A 71 1.04 39.07 14.09
N LYS A 72 0.65 38.56 15.26
CA LYS A 72 1.29 38.93 16.53
C LYS A 72 2.35 37.86 16.81
N ASN A 73 3.61 38.25 16.72
CA ASN A 73 4.70 37.53 17.37
C ASN A 73 4.41 37.56 18.88
N SER A 74 4.24 36.40 19.50
CA SER A 74 4.42 36.24 20.94
C SER A 74 5.44 35.12 21.14
N SER A 75 6.69 35.53 21.20
CA SER A 75 7.65 34.93 22.13
C SER A 75 7.02 34.92 23.54
N GLU A 76 7.38 33.88 24.30
CA GLU A 76 6.95 33.61 25.68
C GLU A 76 5.59 32.90 25.82
N LYS A 77 5.62 31.59 25.63
CA LYS A 77 4.85 30.68 26.49
C LYS A 77 5.84 29.72 27.14
N GLU A 78 6.01 29.89 28.45
CA GLU A 78 6.55 28.86 29.32
C GLU A 78 5.76 27.55 29.18
N PRO A 79 6.40 26.39 29.38
CA PRO A 79 5.72 25.12 29.34
C PRO A 79 4.74 25.00 30.52
N PRO A 80 3.51 24.50 30.33
CA PRO A 80 2.68 24.12 31.46
C PRO A 80 3.34 22.91 32.13
N ASN A 81 3.90 23.16 33.31
CA ASN A 81 4.27 22.13 34.25
C ASN A 81 2.96 21.50 34.78
N GLY A 82 2.65 20.28 34.37
CA GLY A 82 1.45 19.57 34.82
C GLY A 82 1.08 18.39 33.92
N SER A 83 1.35 17.18 34.38
CA SER A 83 0.86 15.93 33.82
C SER A 83 -0.68 15.89 33.77
N PRO A 84 -1.32 15.61 32.62
CA PRO A 84 -2.75 15.33 32.59
C PRO A 84 -2.97 13.83 32.79
N ALA A 85 -2.70 13.36 33.99
CA ALA A 85 -3.25 12.10 34.48
C ALA A 85 -4.43 12.49 35.38
N ASP A 86 -5.64 12.09 34.99
CA ASP A 86 -6.92 12.24 35.72
C ASP A 86 -7.91 13.33 35.30
N GLU A 87 -7.79 13.94 34.11
CA GLU A 87 -8.96 14.64 33.55
C GLU A 87 -9.88 13.67 32.79
N PRO A 88 -11.12 13.42 33.25
CA PRO A 88 -12.01 12.49 32.58
C PRO A 88 -12.37 13.03 31.20
N PRO A 89 -12.36 12.17 30.16
CA PRO A 89 -12.65 12.59 28.79
C PRO A 89 -14.00 13.31 28.73
N ARG A 90 -14.00 14.48 28.08
CA ARG A 90 -15.14 15.39 27.97
C ARG A 90 -16.32 14.69 27.29
N ARG A 91 -17.13 13.98 28.06
CA ARG A 91 -18.24 13.15 27.59
C ARG A 91 -19.55 13.92 27.71
N SER A 92 -20.38 13.85 26.68
CA SER A 92 -21.70 14.47 26.69
C SER A 92 -22.54 13.89 27.85
N SER A 93 -23.34 14.75 28.48
CA SER A 93 -24.18 14.37 29.63
C SER A 93 -25.15 13.23 29.33
N ARG A 94 -25.58 13.08 28.07
CA ARG A 94 -26.45 12.00 27.58
C ARG A 94 -25.83 10.61 27.62
N LEU A 95 -24.50 10.50 27.67
CA LEU A 95 -23.79 9.21 27.66
C LEU A 95 -23.27 8.82 29.05
N LYS A 96 -23.57 9.59 30.11
CA LYS A 96 -23.08 9.32 31.47
C LYS A 96 -23.55 7.98 32.05
N THR A 97 -24.73 7.50 31.64
CA THR A 97 -25.33 6.24 32.12
C THR A 97 -24.84 5.00 31.38
N LEU A 98 -24.13 5.16 30.28
CA LEU A 98 -23.57 4.04 29.52
C LEU A 98 -22.12 3.83 29.94
N THR A 99 -21.73 2.61 30.29
CA THR A 99 -20.33 2.27 30.52
C THR A 99 -19.48 2.66 29.30
N PRO A 100 -18.29 3.25 29.47
CA PRO A 100 -17.38 3.49 28.37
C PRO A 100 -17.09 2.17 27.66
N ILE A 101 -17.32 2.13 26.35
CA ILE A 101 -16.98 0.97 25.53
C ILE A 101 -15.46 0.89 25.48
N SER A 102 -14.88 -0.03 26.26
CA SER A 102 -13.47 -0.36 26.18
C SER A 102 -13.26 -1.27 24.97
N TYR A 103 -12.70 -0.71 23.90
CA TYR A 103 -12.27 -1.49 22.73
C TYR A 103 -11.02 -2.35 23.01
N MET A 104 -10.56 -2.43 24.26
CA MET A 104 -9.48 -3.32 24.69
C MET A 104 -9.97 -4.74 25.00
N GLU A 105 -11.06 -5.19 24.36
CA GLU A 105 -11.33 -6.62 24.26
C GLU A 105 -10.18 -7.25 23.48
N LEU A 106 -9.21 -7.75 24.22
CA LEU A 106 -8.24 -8.73 23.75
C LEU A 106 -9.05 -9.87 23.16
N ARG A 107 -9.24 -9.85 21.83
CA ARG A 107 -9.74 -11.03 21.12
C ARG A 107 -8.92 -12.21 21.63
N PRO A 108 -9.55 -13.26 22.18
CA PRO A 108 -8.86 -14.51 22.42
C PRO A 108 -8.22 -14.89 21.09
N LYS A 109 -6.89 -14.94 21.06
CA LYS A 109 -6.19 -15.59 19.95
C LYS A 109 -6.65 -17.03 20.03
N THR A 110 -7.65 -17.38 19.23
CA THR A 110 -7.92 -18.79 18.95
C THR A 110 -6.59 -19.34 18.47
N LYS A 111 -6.05 -20.30 19.21
CA LYS A 111 -4.95 -21.14 18.74
C LYS A 111 -5.52 -22.01 17.63
N SER A 112 -5.91 -21.43 16.50
CA SER A 112 -5.93 -22.21 15.28
C SER A 112 -4.47 -22.48 14.97
N GLY A 113 -4.10 -23.75 14.93
CA GLY A 113 -2.86 -24.20 14.35
C GLY A 113 -2.86 -23.82 12.88
N SER A 114 -2.62 -22.55 12.56
CA SER A 114 -2.33 -22.13 11.22
C SER A 114 -0.88 -22.50 11.00
N SER A 115 -0.68 -23.68 10.45
CA SER A 115 0.51 -23.96 9.64
C SER A 115 0.75 -22.70 8.81
N LYS A 116 1.83 -21.97 9.12
CA LYS A 116 2.17 -20.71 8.45
C LYS A 116 2.46 -21.04 7.00
N SER A 117 1.43 -21.11 6.15
CA SER A 117 1.64 -21.20 4.73
C SER A 117 2.33 -19.89 4.32
N ASN A 118 3.53 -20.02 3.75
CA ASN A 118 4.26 -18.88 3.19
C ASN A 118 3.62 -18.38 1.89
N GLU A 119 2.44 -18.89 1.54
CA GLU A 119 1.70 -18.54 0.33
C GLU A 119 1.28 -17.06 0.34
N ILE A 120 1.54 -16.40 -0.77
CA ILE A 120 1.21 -15.00 -1.01
C ILE A 120 0.11 -14.98 -2.07
N HIS A 121 -1.12 -14.78 -1.62
CA HIS A 121 -2.26 -14.61 -2.51
C HIS A 121 -2.55 -13.11 -2.74
N ILE A 122 -2.31 -12.64 -3.96
CA ILE A 122 -2.70 -11.29 -4.41
C ILE A 122 -3.79 -11.47 -5.44
N LYS A 123 -4.99 -10.94 -5.16
CA LYS A 123 -6.15 -11.01 -6.06
C LYS A 123 -5.81 -10.43 -7.44
N GLU A 124 -6.40 -11.00 -8.47
CA GLU A 124 -6.29 -10.45 -9.82
C GLU A 124 -7.05 -9.13 -9.93
N GLY A 125 -6.46 -8.20 -10.71
CA GLY A 125 -7.06 -6.90 -10.98
C GLY A 125 -7.91 -6.92 -12.24
N SER A 126 -8.35 -5.74 -12.67
CA SER A 126 -9.08 -5.57 -13.93
C SER A 126 -8.20 -5.82 -15.17
N GLN A 127 -6.88 -5.71 -15.03
CA GLN A 127 -5.90 -6.02 -16.07
C GLN A 127 -4.93 -7.10 -15.56
N PRO A 128 -4.48 -8.02 -16.44
CA PRO A 128 -3.46 -8.99 -16.06
C PRO A 128 -2.16 -8.27 -15.71
N GLU A 129 -1.49 -8.76 -14.67
CA GLU A 129 -0.22 -8.23 -14.21
C GLU A 129 0.91 -9.05 -14.82
N VAL A 130 1.48 -8.51 -15.91
CA VAL A 130 2.57 -9.13 -16.65
C VAL A 130 3.80 -8.24 -16.52
N TYR A 131 4.93 -8.86 -16.20
CA TYR A 131 6.24 -8.20 -16.18
C TYR A 131 7.11 -8.75 -17.32
N THR A 132 7.90 -7.87 -17.94
CA THR A 132 8.81 -8.21 -19.03
C THR A 132 10.25 -8.40 -18.52
N GLU A 133 11.13 -8.96 -19.35
CA GLU A 133 12.56 -9.11 -18.99
C GLU A 133 13.26 -7.75 -18.79
N GLU A 134 12.80 -6.71 -19.48
CA GLU A 134 13.25 -5.33 -19.27
C GLU A 134 12.87 -4.83 -17.86
N ASP A 135 11.70 -5.17 -17.33
CA ASP A 135 11.32 -4.82 -15.96
C ASP A 135 12.25 -5.46 -14.92
N ALA A 136 12.70 -6.70 -15.18
CA ALA A 136 13.67 -7.39 -14.33
C ALA A 136 15.03 -6.68 -14.32
N LYS A 137 15.45 -6.09 -15.45
CA LYS A 137 16.69 -5.30 -15.54
C LYS A 137 16.61 -3.95 -14.84
N LEU A 138 15.40 -3.45 -14.57
CA LEU A 138 15.16 -2.19 -13.88
C LEU A 138 15.15 -2.32 -12.35
N LEU A 139 15.14 -3.56 -11.84
CA LEU A 139 15.32 -3.84 -10.41
C LEU A 139 16.72 -3.43 -9.98
N GLY A 140 16.79 -2.66 -8.90
CA GLY A 140 18.05 -2.41 -8.23
C GLY A 140 18.35 -3.51 -7.22
N ASP A 141 19.64 -3.71 -7.00
CA ASP A 141 20.19 -4.52 -5.93
C ASP A 141 20.90 -3.62 -4.92
N CYS A 142 21.22 -4.17 -3.75
CA CYS A 142 22.13 -3.54 -2.80
C CYS A 142 23.23 -4.52 -2.39
N GLU A 143 24.44 -4.01 -2.22
CA GLU A 143 25.58 -4.77 -1.68
C GLU A 143 25.58 -4.69 -0.15
N SER A 144 25.27 -3.51 0.37
CA SER A 144 25.23 -3.22 1.80
C SER A 144 23.90 -3.62 2.42
N SER A 145 23.94 -4.38 3.51
CA SER A 145 22.73 -4.72 4.27
C SER A 145 22.07 -3.48 4.88
N TRP A 146 20.74 -3.41 4.82
CA TRP A 146 19.95 -2.39 5.51
C TRP A 146 19.16 -3.00 6.68
N THR A 147 19.27 -2.38 7.85
CA THR A 147 18.51 -2.80 9.03
C THR A 147 17.22 -2.01 9.13
N VAL A 148 16.10 -2.67 8.83
CA VAL A 148 14.76 -2.06 8.90
C VAL A 148 14.44 -1.68 10.34
N GLY A 149 13.92 -0.49 10.57
CA GLY A 149 13.48 -0.06 11.90
C GLY A 149 14.55 0.65 12.74
N VAL A 150 15.70 0.98 12.15
CA VAL A 150 16.78 1.71 12.83
C VAL A 150 16.77 3.18 12.41
N ASP A 151 16.85 3.46 11.11
CA ASP A 151 16.83 4.82 10.59
C ASP A 151 15.45 5.49 10.71
N GLY A 152 15.42 6.69 11.26
CA GLY A 152 14.18 7.42 11.52
C GLY A 152 13.37 6.87 12.70
N TYR A 153 14.01 6.15 13.64
CA TYR A 153 13.42 5.67 14.89
C TYR A 153 14.15 6.26 16.10
N ASP A 154 13.42 6.46 17.19
CA ASP A 154 13.97 6.92 18.46
C ASP A 154 14.59 5.76 19.27
N GLN A 155 15.14 6.08 20.44
CA GLN A 155 15.74 5.09 21.35
C GLN A 155 14.72 4.07 21.89
N ASP A 156 13.43 4.41 21.88
CA ASP A 156 12.33 3.52 22.26
C ASP A 156 11.92 2.58 21.10
N GLY A 157 12.51 2.72 19.91
CA GLY A 157 12.13 1.98 18.71
C GLY A 157 10.81 2.44 18.09
N LYS A 158 10.35 3.66 18.38
CA LYS A 158 9.19 4.30 17.74
C LYS A 158 9.66 5.17 16.58
N ARG A 159 8.84 5.23 15.53
CA ARG A 159 9.13 6.04 14.35
C ARG A 159 9.09 7.53 14.71
N MET A 160 10.14 8.27 14.33
CA MET A 160 10.23 9.72 14.52
C MET A 160 9.50 10.47 13.41
N TYR A 161 8.35 11.06 13.75
CA TYR A 161 7.56 11.87 12.82
C TYR A 161 7.79 13.36 13.07
N ASP A 162 8.01 14.13 12.02
CA ASP A 162 8.10 15.60 12.07
C ASP A 162 7.29 16.22 10.91
N PRO A 163 6.22 16.98 11.18
CA PRO A 163 5.42 17.63 10.13
C PRO A 163 6.15 18.74 9.37
N ILE A 164 7.13 19.38 10.00
CA ILE A 164 7.83 20.59 9.53
C ILE A 164 9.13 20.20 8.83
N ASN A 165 10.02 19.49 9.51
CA ASN A 165 11.34 19.13 8.98
C ASN A 165 11.38 17.73 8.36
N GLY A 166 10.36 16.90 8.59
CA GLY A 166 10.32 15.55 8.08
C GLY A 166 10.00 15.48 6.59
N GLU A 167 10.68 14.56 5.91
CA GLU A 167 10.43 14.30 4.50
C GLU A 167 9.34 13.25 4.30
N SER A 168 8.51 13.45 3.26
CA SER A 168 7.38 12.57 2.95
C SER A 168 7.81 11.43 2.04
N CYS A 169 7.63 10.19 2.50
CA CYS A 169 7.85 9.01 1.67
C CYS A 169 6.68 8.72 0.71
N HIS A 170 6.95 8.45 -0.56
CA HIS A 170 5.98 8.08 -1.59
C HIS A 170 5.20 6.79 -1.23
N GLN A 171 5.86 5.81 -0.62
CA GLN A 171 5.30 4.49 -0.36
C GLN A 171 4.41 4.46 0.89
N CYS A 172 4.91 4.94 2.03
CA CYS A 172 4.16 4.93 3.29
C CYS A 172 3.42 6.24 3.58
N ARG A 173 3.70 7.32 2.84
CA ARG A 173 3.11 8.66 3.01
C ARG A 173 3.34 9.28 4.39
N GLN A 174 4.31 8.75 5.12
CA GLN A 174 4.71 9.26 6.43
C GLN A 174 5.81 10.31 6.25
N LYS A 175 5.73 11.38 7.05
CA LYS A 175 6.78 12.41 7.17
C LYS A 175 7.71 12.06 8.30
N THR A 176 8.98 11.73 8.00
CA THR A 176 9.93 11.22 9.01
C THR A 176 11.30 11.86 8.86
N LEU A 177 12.08 11.89 9.94
CA LEU A 177 13.43 12.49 9.97
C LEU A 177 14.55 11.56 9.46
N GLY A 178 14.22 10.32 9.09
CA GLY A 178 15.21 9.37 8.56
C GLY A 178 15.71 9.71 7.16
N HIS A 179 16.60 8.88 6.63
CA HIS A 179 17.11 9.01 5.27
C HIS A 179 16.03 8.77 4.21
N HIS A 180 16.02 9.64 3.21
CA HIS A 180 15.13 9.58 2.06
C HIS A 180 15.92 9.67 0.76
N THR A 181 15.40 9.04 -0.29
CA THR A 181 15.97 9.12 -1.63
C THR A 181 15.54 10.40 -2.36
N HIS A 182 16.33 10.85 -3.33
CA HIS A 182 15.91 11.89 -4.27
C HIS A 182 16.16 11.43 -5.71
N CYS A 183 15.12 11.45 -6.54
CA CYS A 183 15.21 11.00 -7.93
C CYS A 183 15.85 12.07 -8.82
N SER A 184 16.84 11.67 -9.62
CA SER A 184 17.51 12.54 -10.59
C SER A 184 16.56 13.04 -11.70
N LYS A 185 15.63 12.19 -12.14
CA LYS A 185 14.69 12.45 -13.25
C LYS A 185 13.48 13.29 -12.85
N CYS A 186 12.71 12.89 -11.83
CA CYS A 186 11.46 13.59 -11.50
C CYS A 186 11.61 14.73 -10.49
N LYS A 187 12.66 14.71 -9.66
CA LYS A 187 12.95 15.73 -8.62
C LYS A 187 11.70 16.15 -7.81
N SER A 188 10.79 15.21 -7.60
CA SER A 188 9.47 15.42 -6.98
C SER A 188 9.26 14.45 -5.84
N GLY A 189 8.21 14.66 -5.03
CA GLY A 189 7.86 13.76 -3.93
C GLY A 189 7.52 12.32 -4.35
N GLN A 190 7.37 12.03 -5.65
CA GLN A 190 7.27 10.65 -6.15
C GLN A 190 8.61 9.91 -6.11
N GLY A 191 9.72 10.66 -6.14
CA GLY A 191 11.08 10.14 -6.03
C GLY A 191 11.61 10.03 -4.61
N GLN A 192 10.84 10.49 -3.62
CA GLN A 192 11.20 10.44 -2.20
C GLN A 192 10.70 9.14 -1.57
N LEU A 193 11.60 8.24 -1.21
CA LEU A 193 11.31 7.01 -0.48
C LEU A 193 12.18 6.95 0.76
N CYS A 194 11.60 6.62 1.92
CA CYS A 194 12.40 6.34 3.11
C CYS A 194 13.17 5.02 2.95
N GLY A 195 14.30 4.88 3.66
CA GLY A 195 15.17 3.71 3.55
C GLY A 195 14.47 2.37 3.74
N ASP A 196 13.59 2.25 4.74
CA ASP A 196 12.82 1.01 4.96
C ASP A 196 11.90 0.64 3.80
N CYS A 197 11.22 1.63 3.21
CA CYS A 197 10.35 1.37 2.08
C CYS A 197 11.15 1.00 0.84
N LEU A 198 12.26 1.70 0.60
CA LEU A 198 13.15 1.41 -0.52
C LEU A 198 13.69 -0.03 -0.43
N TYR A 199 14.23 -0.40 0.74
CA TYR A 199 14.80 -1.72 0.96
C TYR A 199 13.75 -2.83 0.92
N THR A 200 12.66 -2.69 1.68
CA THR A 200 11.66 -3.77 1.75
C THR A 200 10.86 -3.94 0.45
N ARG A 201 10.60 -2.84 -0.28
CA ARG A 201 9.79 -2.90 -1.51
C ARG A 201 10.62 -3.16 -2.75
N TYR A 202 11.81 -2.60 -2.86
CA TYR A 202 12.61 -2.63 -4.09
C TYR A 202 13.92 -3.38 -3.91
N GLY A 203 14.48 -3.42 -2.70
CA GLY A 203 15.72 -4.15 -2.43
C GLY A 203 16.98 -3.30 -2.64
N GLU A 204 16.81 -1.98 -2.66
CA GLU A 204 17.88 -1.00 -2.81
C GLU A 204 18.18 -0.35 -1.46
N ASN A 205 19.41 0.10 -1.24
CA ASN A 205 19.84 0.76 -0.01
C ASN A 205 19.85 2.28 -0.20
N VAL A 206 19.26 3.02 0.74
CA VAL A 206 19.14 4.48 0.63
C VAL A 206 20.50 5.20 0.66
N MET A 207 21.49 4.64 1.34
CA MET A 207 22.84 5.23 1.41
C MET A 207 23.55 5.12 0.06
N GLU A 208 23.53 3.93 -0.54
CA GLU A 208 24.10 3.69 -1.89
C GLU A 208 23.39 4.54 -2.94
N VAL A 209 22.05 4.63 -2.85
CA VAL A 209 21.25 5.47 -3.73
C VAL A 209 21.60 6.95 -3.59
N SER A 210 21.80 7.43 -2.36
CA SER A 210 22.17 8.82 -2.10
C SER A 210 23.55 9.19 -2.65
N MET A 211 24.46 8.22 -2.78
CA MET A 211 25.78 8.42 -3.39
C MET A 211 25.72 8.45 -4.93
N ASN A 212 24.66 7.91 -5.53
CA ASN A 212 24.50 7.78 -6.97
C ASN A 212 23.69 8.96 -7.57
N PRO A 213 24.34 9.96 -8.21
CA PRO A 213 23.64 11.15 -8.73
C PRO A 213 22.70 10.83 -9.89
N ASN A 214 22.89 9.68 -10.57
CA ASN A 214 22.09 9.24 -11.70
C ASN A 214 20.92 8.32 -11.29
N TRP A 215 20.68 8.14 -9.99
CA TRP A 215 19.64 7.23 -9.52
C TRP A 215 18.23 7.68 -9.93
N ASN A 216 17.48 6.74 -10.51
CA ASN A 216 16.09 6.93 -10.92
C ASN A 216 15.16 6.20 -9.97
N CYS A 217 14.06 6.82 -9.53
CA CYS A 217 13.13 6.17 -8.62
C CYS A 217 12.28 5.07 -9.30
N PRO A 218 11.68 4.14 -8.52
CA PRO A 218 10.80 3.10 -9.04
C PRO A 218 9.61 3.61 -9.87
N VAL A 219 9.11 4.81 -9.60
CA VAL A 219 8.05 5.44 -10.40
C VAL A 219 8.57 5.80 -11.79
N CYS A 220 9.74 6.44 -11.86
CA CYS A 220 10.39 6.81 -13.11
C CYS A 220 10.85 5.61 -13.94
N ARG A 221 11.19 4.50 -13.27
CA ARG A 221 11.49 3.21 -13.91
C ARG A 221 10.23 2.42 -14.29
N GLY A 222 9.04 2.84 -13.86
CA GLY A 222 7.80 2.11 -14.16
C GLY A 222 7.56 0.87 -13.31
N ILE A 223 8.43 0.51 -12.36
CA ILE A 223 8.32 -0.69 -11.52
C ILE A 223 7.71 -0.43 -10.12
N CYS A 224 7.21 0.78 -9.87
CA CYS A 224 6.63 1.14 -8.58
C CYS A 224 5.46 0.21 -8.18
N ASN A 225 5.55 -0.38 -6.98
CA ASN A 225 4.55 -1.31 -6.44
C ASN A 225 3.66 -0.69 -5.34
N CYS A 226 3.62 0.65 -5.25
CA CYS A 226 2.72 1.33 -4.33
C CYS A 226 1.25 1.11 -4.72
N SER A 227 0.34 1.19 -3.76
CA SER A 227 -1.09 0.91 -4.01
C SER A 227 -1.68 1.79 -5.10
N LEU A 228 -1.30 3.07 -5.14
CA LEU A 228 -1.81 4.03 -6.10
C LEU A 228 -1.30 3.73 -7.52
N CYS A 229 0.01 3.52 -7.69
CA CYS A 229 0.59 3.18 -8.98
C CYS A 229 0.04 1.86 -9.54
N ARG A 230 -0.19 0.86 -8.68
CA ARG A 230 -0.78 -0.42 -9.08
C ARG A 230 -2.24 -0.26 -9.53
N GLN A 231 -3.04 0.50 -8.77
CA GLN A 231 -4.42 0.79 -9.14
C GLN A 231 -4.52 1.55 -10.47
N LEU A 232 -3.61 2.48 -10.74
CA LEU A 232 -3.54 3.19 -12.03
C LEU A 232 -3.26 2.26 -13.22
N LYS A 233 -2.57 1.13 -12.98
CA LYS A 233 -2.32 0.06 -13.96
C LYS A 233 -3.42 -1.03 -13.96
N GLY A 234 -4.52 -0.82 -13.23
CA GLY A 234 -5.60 -1.81 -13.12
C GLY A 234 -5.26 -3.03 -12.26
N TRP A 235 -4.17 -3.00 -11.49
CA TRP A 235 -3.73 -4.10 -10.63
C TRP A 235 -4.17 -3.94 -9.18
N MET A 236 -4.33 -5.06 -8.48
CA MET A 236 -4.67 -5.03 -7.06
C MET A 236 -3.47 -4.60 -6.20
N PRO A 237 -3.69 -3.86 -5.09
CA PRO A 237 -2.64 -3.54 -4.13
C PRO A 237 -1.99 -4.79 -3.55
N THR A 238 -0.66 -4.78 -3.42
CA THR A 238 0.12 -5.92 -2.95
C THR A 238 -0.05 -6.22 -1.46
N GLY A 239 -0.36 -5.20 -0.64
CA GLY A 239 -0.45 -5.34 0.81
C GLY A 239 0.91 -5.50 1.52
N ALA A 240 0.89 -6.05 2.73
CA ALA A 240 2.07 -6.21 3.59
C ALA A 240 2.73 -7.58 3.42
N ILE A 241 3.31 -7.86 2.24
CA ILE A 241 3.83 -9.20 1.92
C ILE A 241 5.35 -9.38 2.10
N TYR A 242 6.08 -8.32 2.49
CA TYR A 242 7.55 -8.35 2.58
C TYR A 242 8.08 -9.53 3.40
N ARG A 243 7.52 -9.77 4.59
CA ARG A 243 7.97 -10.89 5.45
C ARG A 243 7.79 -12.25 4.77
N LYS A 244 6.67 -12.44 4.07
CA LYS A 244 6.41 -13.69 3.33
C LYS A 244 7.37 -13.83 2.14
N ALA A 245 7.57 -12.76 1.36
CA ALA A 245 8.48 -12.75 0.23
C ALA A 245 9.93 -13.06 0.68
N ARG A 246 10.37 -12.45 1.79
CA ARG A 246 11.67 -12.73 2.38
C ARG A 246 11.82 -14.19 2.84
N ASN A 247 10.78 -14.75 3.47
CA ASN A 247 10.79 -16.17 3.87
C ASN A 247 10.85 -17.14 2.69
N LEU A 248 10.36 -16.73 1.51
CA LEU A 248 10.47 -17.48 0.27
C LEU A 248 11.82 -17.27 -0.44
N GLY A 249 12.74 -16.49 0.13
CA GLY A 249 14.08 -16.25 -0.42
C GLY A 249 14.19 -15.04 -1.35
N PHE A 250 13.13 -14.25 -1.54
CA PHE A 250 13.20 -13.05 -2.37
C PHE A 250 13.82 -11.87 -1.60
N LYS A 251 14.69 -11.11 -2.26
CA LYS A 251 15.33 -9.90 -1.69
C LYS A 251 14.32 -8.84 -1.28
N SER A 252 13.34 -8.58 -2.14
CA SER A 252 12.31 -7.55 -1.94
C SER A 252 10.96 -7.95 -2.53
N VAL A 253 9.94 -7.13 -2.25
CA VAL A 253 8.60 -7.34 -2.82
C VAL A 253 8.59 -7.20 -4.35
N ALA A 254 9.35 -6.28 -4.92
CA ALA A 254 9.44 -6.11 -6.37
C ALA A 254 10.09 -7.32 -7.04
N HIS A 255 11.15 -7.88 -6.43
CA HIS A 255 11.76 -9.13 -6.89
C HIS A 255 10.75 -10.28 -6.93
N TYR A 256 9.97 -10.45 -5.86
CA TYR A 256 8.90 -11.46 -5.83
C TYR A 256 7.90 -11.26 -6.97
N LEU A 257 7.39 -10.04 -7.16
CA LEU A 257 6.35 -9.76 -8.16
C LEU A 257 6.86 -10.02 -9.59
N ILE A 258 8.05 -9.51 -9.92
CA ILE A 258 8.60 -9.64 -11.27
C ILE A 258 9.02 -11.07 -11.58
N GLN A 259 9.57 -11.82 -10.62
CA GLN A 259 10.00 -13.21 -10.86
C GLN A 259 8.83 -14.19 -10.89
N THR A 260 7.76 -13.96 -10.12
CA THR A 260 6.59 -14.88 -10.09
C THR A 260 5.57 -14.59 -11.18
N ARG A 261 5.55 -13.37 -11.71
CA ARG A 261 4.57 -12.92 -12.73
C ARG A 261 5.23 -12.47 -14.03
N GLY A 262 6.56 -12.59 -14.13
CA GLY A 262 7.29 -12.52 -15.37
C GLY A 262 7.09 -13.80 -16.18
N ALA A 263 7.27 -13.72 -17.50
CA ALA A 263 7.32 -14.91 -18.34
C ALA A 263 8.38 -15.90 -17.80
N PRO A 264 8.13 -17.22 -17.83
CA PRO A 264 9.01 -18.19 -17.21
C PRO A 264 10.41 -18.13 -17.86
N LEU A 265 11.36 -17.55 -17.14
CA LEU A 265 12.77 -17.74 -17.45
C LEU A 265 13.10 -19.19 -17.12
N ASN A 266 13.54 -19.90 -18.15
CA ASN A 266 14.02 -21.27 -18.10
C ASN A 266 14.98 -21.44 -16.90
N GLN A 267 14.57 -22.18 -15.87
CA GLN A 267 15.37 -22.43 -14.69
C GLN A 267 16.63 -23.20 -15.08
N LYS A 268 17.75 -22.49 -15.29
CA LYS A 268 19.07 -23.11 -15.27
C LYS A 268 19.46 -23.38 -13.82
N GLY A 269 19.25 -24.64 -13.42
CA GLY A 269 20.02 -25.41 -12.44
C GLY A 269 20.54 -24.69 -11.20
N VAL A 270 19.77 -24.76 -10.11
CA VAL A 270 20.35 -24.87 -8.77
C VAL A 270 20.16 -26.30 -8.33
N GLY A 271 21.29 -27.00 -8.15
CA GLY A 271 21.36 -28.43 -7.91
C GLY A 271 20.55 -28.86 -6.68
N SER A 272 19.58 -29.74 -6.93
CA SER A 272 19.00 -30.61 -5.92
C SER A 272 20.06 -31.62 -5.52
N VAL A 273 20.71 -31.41 -4.38
CA VAL A 273 21.47 -32.46 -3.69
C VAL A 273 20.46 -33.38 -3.02
N ASP A 274 20.08 -34.44 -3.73
CA ASP A 274 19.27 -35.51 -3.16
C ASP A 274 20.20 -36.47 -2.40
N SER A 275 20.07 -36.48 -1.08
CA SER A 275 20.66 -37.50 -0.21
C SER A 275 19.57 -38.53 0.08
N SER A 276 19.69 -39.71 -0.50
CA SER A 276 19.19 -40.96 0.07
C SER A 276 19.92 -42.16 -0.53
N GLN A 277 20.50 -42.93 0.37
CA GLN A 277 21.21 -44.20 0.16
C GLN A 277 20.26 -45.30 -0.31
N ALA A 278 20.72 -46.25 -1.13
CA ALA A 278 20.70 -47.70 -0.83
C ALA A 278 21.22 -48.56 -2.00
N LEU A 279 22.33 -49.26 -1.72
CA LEU A 279 22.63 -50.68 -1.95
C LEU A 279 22.28 -51.42 -3.27
N ALA A 280 23.35 -52.07 -3.77
CA ALA A 280 23.44 -53.42 -4.34
C ALA A 280 22.98 -53.64 -5.80
N ASN A 281 23.96 -53.84 -6.69
CA ASN A 281 24.34 -55.16 -7.23
C ASN A 281 25.35 -55.01 -8.38
N GLN A 282 26.49 -55.71 -8.30
CA GLN A 282 27.26 -56.14 -9.48
C GLN A 282 26.64 -57.45 -10.02
N PRO A 283 26.81 -57.79 -11.32
CA PRO A 283 28.01 -58.54 -11.72
C PRO A 283 28.60 -58.16 -13.09
N LEU A 284 29.93 -58.30 -13.16
CA LEU A 284 30.77 -58.88 -14.23
C LEU A 284 30.41 -58.62 -15.70
N GLU A 285 31.35 -58.03 -16.45
CA GLU A 285 31.98 -58.69 -17.61
C GLU A 285 33.40 -58.12 -17.81
N ARG A 286 34.31 -58.99 -18.26
CA ARG A 286 35.73 -58.75 -18.54
C ARG A 286 35.91 -57.94 -19.82
N ASP A 287 37.02 -57.20 -19.94
CA ASP A 287 38.10 -57.63 -20.84
C ASP A 287 39.40 -56.82 -20.70
N ASP A 288 40.48 -57.55 -20.98
CA ASP A 288 41.90 -57.24 -20.95
C ASP A 288 42.32 -55.96 -21.69
N SER A 289 43.33 -55.27 -21.16
CA SER A 289 44.62 -55.17 -21.87
C SER A 289 45.71 -54.46 -21.06
N LEU A 290 46.86 -55.13 -21.06
CA LEU A 290 48.15 -54.79 -20.48
C LEU A 290 48.79 -53.53 -21.08
N SER A 291 49.43 -52.72 -20.24
CA SER A 291 50.80 -52.20 -20.46
C SER A 291 51.19 -51.36 -19.23
N SER A 292 52.10 -51.82 -18.38
CA SER A 292 53.54 -51.63 -18.52
C SER A 292 54.03 -50.56 -17.54
N VAL A 293 54.52 -51.07 -16.40
CA VAL A 293 55.69 -50.61 -15.63
C VAL A 293 56.11 -49.13 -15.77
N ARG A 294 56.10 -48.39 -14.66
CA ARG A 294 57.33 -48.13 -13.87
C ARG A 294 57.02 -47.30 -12.62
N GLU A 295 57.23 -47.98 -11.49
CA GLU A 295 57.71 -47.46 -10.22
C GLU A 295 58.81 -46.41 -10.39
N VAL A 296 58.67 -45.27 -9.71
CA VAL A 296 59.75 -44.72 -8.86
C VAL A 296 59.10 -44.15 -7.60
N SER A 297 59.09 -44.96 -6.54
CA SER A 297 59.10 -44.45 -5.17
C SER A 297 60.49 -43.90 -4.87
N ILE A 298 60.57 -42.88 -4.01
CA ILE A 298 61.36 -42.85 -2.76
C ILE A 298 61.50 -41.38 -2.30
N PHE A 299 60.96 -41.13 -1.10
CA PHE A 299 61.50 -40.33 0.00
C PHE A 299 62.56 -39.25 -0.34
N THR A 300 62.50 -38.04 0.24
CA THR A 300 62.97 -37.82 1.61
C THR A 300 62.60 -36.41 2.12
N ARG A 301 62.33 -36.37 3.43
CA ARG A 301 62.12 -35.24 4.35
C ARG A 301 63.22 -34.16 4.36
N MET A 302 62.79 -32.97 4.83
CA MET A 302 63.47 -32.04 5.75
C MET A 302 64.79 -31.38 5.34
N ALA A 303 64.73 -30.07 5.10
CA ALA A 303 65.33 -29.03 5.95
C ALA A 303 64.58 -27.71 5.72
#